data_AF-A0A7W1I168-F1
#
_entry.id   AF-A0A7W1I168-F1
#
_cell.length_a   1.000
_cell.length_b   1.000
_cell.length_c   1.000
_cell.angle_alpha   90.00
_cell.angle_beta   90.00
_cell.angle_gamma   90.00
#
_symmetry.space_group_name_H-M   'P 1'
#
loop_
_entity.id
_entity.type
_entity.pdbx_description
1 polymer ?
#
loop_
_entity_poly.entity_id
_entity_poly.type
_entity_poly.pdbx_seq_one_letter_code
_entity_poly.pdbx_strand_id
1 'polypeptide(L)'
;MDIESTLRFLEQKWHTGWGLASALIAAATLFALIIPDEELRWRLGAIALASAAIALTWILGWRPRKAKSDAVGLVICVACGPNTKSRHMRDEFVATFRSLIKGGPTGSTFDVVEIPDHIAAGIQDDEAAAKLRVRTRAHMVLFGRVRIRQSGGEPVATTSYR
;
A
#
# COMPACT_ATOMS: atom_id res chain seq x y z
N MET A 1 31.50 11.37 -13.58
CA MET A 1 30.18 10.84 -13.21
C MET A 1 29.21 11.55 -14.13
N ASP A 2 28.72 10.87 -15.18
CA ASP A 2 28.01 11.53 -16.28
C ASP A 2 26.61 11.97 -15.89
N ILE A 3 26.31 13.25 -16.12
CA ILE A 3 25.02 13.87 -15.77
C ILE A 3 23.86 13.15 -16.47
N GLU A 4 24.08 12.65 -17.69
CA GLU A 4 23.10 11.85 -18.44
C GLU A 4 22.77 10.51 -17.77
N SER A 5 23.75 9.87 -17.12
CA SER A 5 23.53 8.60 -16.42
C SER A 5 22.67 8.80 -15.16
N THR A 6 22.88 9.90 -14.44
CA THR A 6 22.05 10.27 -13.29
C THR A 6 20.64 10.69 -13.70
N LEU A 7 20.46 11.38 -14.83
CA LEU A 7 19.15 11.78 -15.33
C LEU A 7 18.30 10.58 -15.74
N ARG A 8 18.85 9.62 -16.48
CA ARG A 8 18.13 8.38 -16.84
C ARG A 8 17.79 7.53 -15.60
N PHE A 9 18.67 7.51 -14.60
CA PHE A 9 18.41 6.82 -13.34
C PHE A 9 17.30 7.50 -12.51
N LEU A 10 17.24 8.83 -12.53
CA LEU A 10 16.15 9.60 -11.94
C LEU A 10 14.82 9.37 -12.67
N GLU A 11 14.82 9.38 -14.00
CA GLU A 11 13.63 9.19 -14.83
C GLU A 11 13.03 7.80 -14.61
N GLN A 12 13.86 6.77 -14.50
CA GLN A 12 13.43 5.38 -14.27
C GLN A 12 13.00 5.11 -12.82
N LYS A 13 13.50 5.88 -11.84
CA LYS A 13 13.19 5.70 -10.39
C LYS A 13 12.36 6.81 -9.76
N TRP A 14 11.93 7.82 -10.52
CA TRP A 14 11.09 8.93 -10.04
C TRP A 14 9.84 8.45 -9.30
N HIS A 15 9.24 7.35 -9.77
CA HIS A 15 8.04 6.74 -9.16
C HIS A 15 8.32 5.92 -7.89
N THR A 16 9.59 5.73 -7.52
CA THR A 16 10.01 4.96 -6.34
C THR A 16 10.36 5.93 -5.23
N GLY A 17 10.06 5.62 -3.95
CA GLY A 17 10.30 6.57 -2.85
C GLY A 17 11.73 7.09 -2.70
N TRP A 18 12.71 6.40 -3.29
CA TRP A 18 14.09 6.87 -3.41
C TRP A 18 14.26 8.06 -4.35
N GLY A 19 13.50 8.12 -5.46
CA GLY A 19 13.51 9.26 -6.39
C GLY A 19 13.00 10.54 -5.73
N LEU A 20 11.94 10.40 -4.92
CA LEU A 20 11.36 11.51 -4.17
C LEU A 20 12.32 12.03 -3.09
N ALA A 21 12.99 11.11 -2.36
CA ALA A 21 14.05 11.47 -1.41
C ALA A 21 15.23 12.19 -2.09
N SER A 22 15.69 11.71 -3.25
CA SER A 22 16.79 12.36 -3.99
C SER A 22 16.39 13.74 -4.54
N ALA A 23 15.14 13.91 -5.01
CA ALA A 23 14.64 15.19 -5.49
C ALA A 23 14.54 16.22 -4.35
N LEU A 24 14.12 15.79 -3.15
CA LEU A 24 14.08 16.65 -1.96
C LEU A 24 15.47 17.06 -1.47
N ILE A 25 16.44 16.14 -1.49
CA ILE A 25 17.83 16.46 -1.14
C ILE A 25 18.41 17.44 -2.16
N ALA A 26 18.19 17.22 -3.46
CA ALA A 26 18.65 18.14 -4.51
C ALA A 26 18.01 19.52 -4.36
N ALA A 27 16.70 19.60 -4.09
CA ALA A 27 15.99 20.85 -3.84
C ALA A 27 16.52 21.56 -2.60
N ALA A 28 16.70 20.86 -1.47
CA ALA A 28 17.23 21.43 -0.24
C ALA A 28 18.68 21.95 -0.42
N THR A 29 19.50 21.23 -1.19
CA THR A 29 20.88 21.63 -1.52
C THR A 29 20.88 22.88 -2.39
N LEU A 30 19.98 22.97 -3.38
CA LEU A 30 19.82 24.15 -4.23
C LEU A 30 19.36 25.37 -3.42
N PHE A 31 18.42 25.19 -2.48
CA PHE A 31 17.94 26.24 -1.58
C PHE A 31 19.04 26.76 -0.64
N ALA A 32 19.92 25.87 -0.16
CA ALA A 32 21.05 26.26 0.70
C ALA A 32 22.12 27.08 -0.04
N LEU A 33 22.22 26.95 -1.36
CA LEU A 33 23.18 27.67 -2.22
C LEU A 33 22.72 29.08 -2.63
N ILE A 34 21.40 29.32 -2.68
CA ILE A 34 20.83 30.56 -3.22
C ILE A 34 20.56 31.61 -2.12
N ILE A 35 20.39 31.18 -0.86
CA ILE A 35 19.92 32.06 0.22
C ILE A 35 21.10 32.51 1.09
N PRO A 36 21.42 33.82 1.14
CA PRO A 36 22.52 34.36 1.93
C PRO A 36 22.18 34.50 3.43
N ASP A 37 20.89 34.55 3.77
CA ASP A 37 20.40 34.72 5.14
C ASP A 37 20.39 33.39 5.91
N GLU A 38 21.09 33.34 7.05
CA GLU A 38 21.25 32.13 7.87
C GLU A 38 19.94 31.69 8.52
N GLU A 39 19.11 32.63 8.96
CA GLU A 39 17.88 32.31 9.69
C GLU A 39 16.82 31.76 8.74
N LEU A 40 16.76 32.31 7.53
CA LEU A 40 15.86 31.84 6.47
C LEU A 40 16.30 30.47 5.93
N ARG A 41 17.61 30.23 5.81
CA ARG A 41 18.17 28.92 5.42
C ARG A 41 17.74 27.81 6.36
N TRP A 42 17.84 28.02 7.68
CA TRP A 42 17.46 26.99 8.65
C TRP A 42 15.95 26.70 8.61
N ARG A 43 15.11 27.74 8.53
CA ARG A 43 13.64 27.58 8.45
C ARG A 43 13.20 26.80 7.22
N LEU A 44 13.75 27.11 6.04
CA LEU A 44 13.42 26.40 4.80
C LEU A 44 13.99 24.98 4.78
N GLY A 45 15.20 24.78 5.31
CA GLY A 45 15.78 23.44 5.50
C GLY A 45 14.90 22.55 6.39
N ALA A 46 14.39 23.10 7.50
CA ALA A 46 13.48 22.39 8.39
C ALA A 46 12.15 22.02 7.71
N ILE A 47 11.55 22.93 6.92
CA ILE A 47 10.32 22.65 6.15
C ILE A 47 10.56 21.58 5.08
N ALA A 48 11.68 21.63 4.37
CA ALA A 48 12.04 20.63 3.37
C ALA A 48 12.25 19.25 4.01
N LEU A 49 12.91 19.19 5.17
CA LEU A 49 13.11 17.95 5.91
C LEU A 49 11.77 17.38 6.44
N ALA A 50 10.90 18.24 6.97
CA ALA A 50 9.58 17.83 7.46
C ALA A 50 8.71 17.29 6.32
N SER A 51 8.67 17.96 5.18
CA SER A 51 7.92 17.49 4.00
C SER A 51 8.49 16.17 3.45
N ALA A 52 9.82 16.00 3.47
CA ALA A 52 10.48 14.74 3.14
C ALA A 52 10.07 13.60 4.07
N ALA A 53 10.07 13.84 5.38
CA ALA A 53 9.68 12.85 6.38
C ALA A 53 8.21 12.43 6.20
N ILE A 54 7.31 13.38 5.96
CA ILE A 54 5.89 13.09 5.69
C ILE A 54 5.74 12.23 4.44
N ALA A 55 6.40 12.61 3.34
CA ALA A 55 6.32 11.86 2.09
C ALA A 55 6.91 10.45 2.23
N LEU A 56 8.03 10.31 2.95
CA LEU A 56 8.64 9.01 3.22
C LEU A 56 7.69 8.11 4.04
N THR A 57 7.05 8.68 5.06
CA THR A 57 6.06 7.97 5.89
C THR A 57 4.86 7.53 5.07
N TRP A 58 4.38 8.38 4.17
CA TRP A 58 3.29 8.08 3.24
C TRP A 58 3.63 6.91 2.30
N ILE A 59 4.83 6.94 1.70
CA ILE A 59 5.31 5.89 0.79
C ILE A 59 5.52 4.56 1.53
N LEU A 60 6.01 4.59 2.76
CA LEU A 60 6.15 3.40 3.60
C LEU A 60 4.78 2.82 3.97
N GLY A 61 3.78 3.65 4.26
CA GLY A 61 2.41 3.23 4.50
C GLY A 61 1.73 2.57 3.30
N TRP A 62 2.17 2.88 2.08
CA TRP A 62 1.68 2.26 0.83
C TRP A 62 2.30 0.90 0.51
N ARG A 63 3.27 0.41 1.31
CA ARG A 63 3.83 -0.92 1.09
C ARG A 63 3.00 -1.98 1.81
N PRO A 64 2.38 -2.92 1.07
CA PRO A 64 1.72 -4.05 1.70
C PRO A 64 2.75 -4.85 2.49
N ARG A 65 2.35 -5.28 3.69
CA ARG A 65 3.17 -6.12 4.56
C ARG A 65 3.53 -7.41 3.83
N LYS A 66 4.76 -7.88 4.03
CA LYS A 66 5.20 -9.16 3.50
C LYS A 66 4.77 -10.26 4.48
N ALA A 67 4.32 -11.39 3.94
CA ALA A 67 4.08 -12.59 4.72
C ALA A 67 5.41 -13.09 5.31
N LYS A 68 5.34 -13.70 6.50
CA LYS A 68 6.50 -14.36 7.09
C LYS A 68 6.96 -15.54 6.23
N SER A 69 8.26 -15.81 6.23
CA SER A 69 8.88 -16.87 5.43
C SER A 69 8.70 -18.27 6.02
N ASP A 70 8.37 -18.38 7.31
CA ASP A 70 8.15 -19.62 8.05
C ASP A 70 6.69 -20.09 8.05
N ALA A 71 5.81 -19.30 7.45
CA ALA A 71 4.36 -19.53 7.44
C ALA A 71 3.81 -19.54 6.01
N VAL A 72 2.70 -20.25 5.81
CA VAL A 72 1.87 -20.18 4.61
C VAL A 72 1.21 -18.79 4.57
N GLY A 73 1.89 -17.87 3.89
CA GLY A 73 1.37 -16.53 3.63
C GLY A 73 0.06 -16.57 2.83
N LEU A 74 -1.00 -16.03 3.42
CA LEU A 74 -2.30 -15.89 2.77
C LEU A 74 -2.68 -14.40 2.74
N VAL A 75 -2.86 -13.87 1.54
CA VAL A 75 -3.23 -12.47 1.35
C VAL A 75 -4.72 -12.35 1.10
N ILE A 76 -5.37 -11.42 1.81
CA ILE A 76 -6.77 -11.11 1.63
C ILE A 76 -6.88 -9.70 1.04
N CYS A 77 -7.51 -9.62 -0.13
CA CYS A 77 -7.65 -8.41 -0.91
C CYS A 77 -9.12 -8.22 -1.29
N VAL A 78 -9.89 -7.62 -0.38
CA VAL A 78 -11.32 -7.37 -0.60
C VAL A 78 -11.51 -5.88 -0.83
N ALA A 79 -11.87 -5.51 -2.06
CA ALA A 79 -12.18 -4.13 -2.41
C ALA A 79 -13.63 -3.79 -2.09
N CYS A 80 -13.86 -2.63 -1.48
CA CYS A 80 -15.19 -2.13 -1.18
C CYS A 80 -15.54 -0.89 -2.01
N GLY A 81 -16.84 -0.73 -2.26
CA GLY A 81 -17.36 0.56 -2.73
C GLY A 81 -17.29 1.63 -1.63
N PRO A 82 -17.56 2.90 -1.96
CA PRO A 82 -17.53 4.02 -1.01
C PRO A 82 -18.60 3.94 0.08
N ASN A 83 -19.52 2.99 0.01
CA ASN A 83 -20.61 2.82 0.96
C ASN A 83 -20.07 2.31 2.31
N THR A 84 -20.46 3.00 3.40
CA THR A 84 -20.12 2.63 4.79
C THR A 84 -20.54 1.19 5.13
N LYS A 85 -21.68 0.72 4.61
CA LYS A 85 -22.15 -0.65 4.81
C LYS A 85 -21.21 -1.69 4.20
N SER A 86 -20.65 -1.40 3.01
CA SER A 86 -19.72 -2.31 2.34
C SER A 86 -18.41 -2.45 3.10
N ARG A 87 -17.92 -1.35 3.70
CA ARG A 87 -16.73 -1.39 4.55
C ARG A 87 -16.95 -2.22 5.79
N HIS A 88 -18.09 -2.06 6.46
CA HIS A 88 -18.41 -2.83 7.66
C HIS A 88 -18.45 -4.34 7.38
N MET A 89 -19.10 -4.75 6.29
CA MET A 89 -19.11 -6.17 5.88
C MET A 89 -17.72 -6.72 5.58
N ARG A 90 -16.85 -5.92 4.96
CA ARG A 90 -15.46 -6.32 4.71
C ARG A 90 -14.72 -6.53 6.01
N ASP A 91 -14.83 -5.59 6.93
CA ASP A 91 -14.12 -5.66 8.21
C ASP A 91 -14.59 -6.88 9.02
N GLU A 92 -15.89 -7.14 9.03
CA GLU A 92 -16.48 -8.32 9.66
C GLU A 92 -16.05 -9.63 8.99
N PHE A 93 -16.03 -9.67 7.65
CA PHE A 93 -15.55 -10.80 6.88
C PHE A 93 -14.07 -11.08 7.18
N VAL A 94 -13.20 -10.07 7.12
CA VAL A 94 -11.76 -10.20 7.37
C VAL A 94 -11.51 -10.64 8.80
N ALA A 95 -12.22 -10.05 9.78
CA ALA A 95 -12.10 -10.42 11.18
C ALA A 95 -12.51 -11.88 11.43
N THR A 96 -13.67 -12.29 10.89
CA THR A 96 -14.20 -13.65 11.02
C THR A 96 -13.27 -14.65 10.34
N PHE A 97 -12.85 -14.37 9.11
CA PHE A 97 -11.95 -15.24 8.37
C PHE A 97 -10.60 -15.41 9.09
N ARG A 98 -10.04 -14.31 9.63
CA ARG A 98 -8.81 -14.36 10.42
C ARG A 98 -8.97 -15.19 11.69
N SER A 99 -10.11 -15.07 12.36
CA SER A 99 -10.45 -15.85 13.55
C SER A 99 -10.53 -17.34 13.22
N LEU A 100 -11.20 -17.71 12.13
CA LEU A 100 -11.35 -19.11 11.69
C LEU A 100 -10.01 -19.75 11.32
N ILE A 101 -9.17 -19.04 10.57
CA ILE A 101 -7.84 -19.53 10.19
C ILE A 101 -6.96 -19.70 11.42
N LYS A 102 -6.94 -18.72 12.34
CA LYS A 102 -6.09 -18.76 13.54
C LYS A 102 -6.60 -19.70 14.62
N GLY A 103 -7.90 -19.92 14.71
CA GLY A 103 -8.53 -20.79 15.70
C GLY A 103 -8.42 -22.27 15.38
N GLY A 104 -8.05 -22.63 14.15
CA GLY A 104 -7.80 -24.02 13.77
C GLY A 104 -6.45 -24.55 14.26
N PRO A 105 -6.26 -25.89 14.27
CA PRO A 105 -5.01 -26.54 14.69
C PRO A 105 -3.79 -26.13 13.82
N THR A 106 -4.01 -25.60 12.63
CA THR A 106 -3.00 -25.10 11.70
C THR A 106 -2.81 -23.58 11.76
N GLY A 107 -3.47 -22.88 12.68
CA GLY A 107 -3.51 -21.41 12.71
C GLY A 107 -2.17 -20.72 12.94
N SER A 108 -1.20 -21.39 13.57
CA SER A 108 0.18 -20.91 13.71
C SER A 108 0.98 -20.99 12.41
N THR A 109 0.56 -21.86 11.48
CA THR A 109 1.21 -22.07 10.18
C THR A 109 0.75 -21.05 9.13
N PHE A 110 -0.38 -20.37 9.33
CA PHE A 110 -0.88 -19.37 8.37
C PHE A 110 -0.60 -17.94 8.82
N ASP A 111 0.08 -17.16 7.96
CA ASP A 111 0.23 -15.71 8.16
C ASP A 111 -0.74 -14.97 7.24
N VAL A 112 -1.82 -14.47 7.84
CA VAL A 112 -2.85 -13.70 7.13
C VAL A 112 -2.40 -12.24 7.00
N VAL A 113 -2.20 -11.80 5.76
CA VAL A 113 -1.86 -10.42 5.39
C VAL A 113 -3.09 -9.74 4.79
N GLU A 114 -3.61 -8.75 5.51
CA GLU A 114 -4.68 -7.89 5.00
C GLU A 114 -4.11 -6.79 4.11
N ILE A 115 -4.74 -6.59 2.95
CA ILE A 115 -4.38 -5.53 2.02
C ILE A 115 -5.28 -4.31 2.23
N PRO A 116 -4.72 -3.11 2.38
CA PRO A 116 -5.51 -1.88 2.49
C PRO A 116 -6.44 -1.67 1.29
N ASP A 117 -7.62 -1.10 1.54
CA ASP A 117 -8.69 -0.88 0.54
C ASP A 117 -8.20 -0.10 -0.70
N HIS A 118 -7.33 0.90 -0.49
CA HIS A 118 -6.76 1.70 -1.58
C HIS A 118 -5.89 0.89 -2.55
N ILE A 119 -5.24 -0.18 -2.06
CA ILE A 119 -4.48 -1.11 -2.91
C ILE A 119 -5.45 -2.13 -3.52
N ALA A 120 -6.41 -2.63 -2.72
CA ALA A 120 -7.36 -3.63 -3.16
C ALA A 120 -8.24 -3.16 -4.33
N ALA A 121 -8.61 -1.87 -4.36
CA ALA A 121 -9.39 -1.28 -5.45
C ALA A 121 -8.73 -1.43 -6.84
N GLY A 122 -7.40 -1.52 -6.89
CA GLY A 122 -6.62 -1.70 -8.11
C GLY A 122 -6.44 -3.16 -8.55
N ILE A 123 -6.83 -4.14 -7.72
CA ILE A 123 -6.70 -5.56 -8.03
C ILE A 123 -8.03 -6.06 -8.58
N GLN A 124 -8.10 -6.24 -9.91
CA GLN A 124 -9.34 -6.63 -10.60
C GLN A 124 -9.20 -7.89 -11.46
N ASP A 125 -7.98 -8.33 -11.71
CA ASP A 125 -7.63 -9.44 -12.57
C ASP A 125 -6.61 -10.39 -11.89
N ASP A 126 -6.51 -11.59 -12.45
CA ASP A 126 -5.60 -12.63 -11.97
C ASP A 126 -4.14 -12.19 -12.09
N GLU A 127 -3.82 -11.34 -13.07
CA GLU A 127 -2.46 -10.82 -13.27
C GLU A 127 -2.05 -9.87 -12.13
N ALA A 128 -2.91 -8.93 -11.72
CA ALA A 128 -2.66 -8.08 -10.57
C ALA A 128 -2.61 -8.89 -9.27
N ALA A 129 -3.47 -9.91 -9.13
CA ALA A 129 -3.41 -10.83 -8.00
C ALA A 129 -2.09 -11.62 -7.95
N ALA A 130 -1.58 -12.08 -9.10
CA ALA A 130 -0.29 -12.75 -9.20
C ALA A 130 0.88 -11.81 -8.85
N LYS A 131 0.86 -10.55 -9.33
CA LYS A 131 1.85 -9.53 -8.94
C LYS A 131 1.80 -9.25 -7.44
N LEU A 132 0.59 -9.18 -6.86
CA LEU A 132 0.40 -8.98 -5.42
C LEU A 132 0.96 -10.15 -4.61
N ARG A 133 0.73 -11.40 -5.06
CA ARG A 133 1.28 -12.62 -4.47
C ARG A 133 2.81 -12.56 -4.36
N VAL A 134 3.48 -12.21 -5.46
CA VAL A 134 4.94 -12.10 -5.49
C VAL A 134 5.43 -10.96 -4.59
N ARG A 135 4.77 -9.80 -4.64
CA ARG A 135 5.16 -8.62 -3.84
C ARG A 135 5.06 -8.86 -2.34
N THR A 136 4.04 -9.61 -1.92
CA THR A 136 3.78 -9.96 -0.52
C THR A 136 4.49 -11.23 -0.07
N ARG A 137 5.09 -12.01 -0.99
CA ARG A 137 5.63 -13.35 -0.75
C ARG A 137 4.59 -14.32 -0.18
N ALA A 138 3.34 -14.14 -0.57
CA ALA A 138 2.26 -15.02 -0.17
C ALA A 138 2.23 -16.28 -1.04
N HIS A 139 1.74 -17.37 -0.48
CA HIS A 139 1.49 -18.61 -1.21
C HIS A 139 0.17 -18.52 -1.97
N MET A 140 -0.83 -17.88 -1.34
CA MET A 140 -2.18 -17.74 -1.88
C MET A 140 -2.68 -16.31 -1.75
N VAL A 141 -3.52 -15.91 -2.71
CA VAL A 141 -4.20 -14.61 -2.71
C VAL A 141 -5.69 -14.88 -2.86
N LEU A 142 -6.47 -14.43 -1.88
CA LEU A 142 -7.91 -14.32 -1.98
C LEU A 142 -8.24 -12.88 -2.36
N PHE A 143 -8.76 -12.66 -3.55
CA PHE A 143 -9.17 -11.34 -4.00
C PHE A 143 -10.63 -11.33 -4.45
N GLY A 144 -11.29 -10.18 -4.29
CA GLY A 144 -12.70 -10.04 -4.64
C GLY A 144 -13.23 -8.64 -4.38
N ARG A 145 -14.48 -8.40 -4.80
CA ARG A 145 -15.17 -7.14 -4.57
C ARG A 145 -16.49 -7.39 -3.85
N VAL A 146 -16.74 -6.63 -2.80
CA VAL A 146 -18.04 -6.61 -2.13
C VAL A 146 -18.94 -5.65 -2.89
N ARG A 147 -20.08 -6.14 -3.39
CA ARG A 147 -21.11 -5.31 -4.00
C ARG A 147 -22.41 -5.48 -3.23
N ILE A 148 -23.06 -4.36 -2.90
CA ILE A 148 -24.43 -4.38 -2.39
C ILE A 148 -25.34 -4.33 -3.61
N ARG A 149 -26.25 -5.31 -3.75
CA ARG A 149 -27.34 -5.28 -4.74
C ARG A 149 -28.65 -5.17 -3.97
N GLN A 150 -29.57 -4.34 -4.44
CA GLN A 150 -30.93 -4.37 -3.93
C GLN A 150 -31.63 -5.58 -4.54
N SER A 151 -32.07 -6.51 -3.70
CA SER A 151 -32.85 -7.68 -4.12
C SER A 151 -34.16 -7.64 -3.35
N GLY A 152 -35.28 -7.39 -4.05
CA GLY A 152 -36.60 -7.36 -3.43
C GLY A 152 -36.90 -6.17 -2.51
N GLY A 153 -36.17 -5.05 -2.64
CA GLY A 153 -36.36 -3.84 -1.81
C GLY A 153 -35.44 -3.77 -0.58
N GLU A 154 -34.78 -4.87 -0.20
CA GLU A 154 -33.77 -4.88 0.85
C GLU A 154 -32.33 -4.93 0.29
N PRO A 155 -31.36 -4.25 0.93
CA PRO A 155 -29.97 -4.27 0.52
C PRO A 155 -29.31 -5.61 0.87
N VAL A 156 -29.02 -6.45 -0.13
CA VAL A 156 -28.34 -7.74 0.03
C VAL A 156 -26.88 -7.61 -0.41
N ALA A 157 -25.95 -8.10 0.41
CA ALA A 157 -24.54 -8.17 0.07
C ALA A 157 -24.28 -9.38 -0.83
N THR A 158 -23.62 -9.18 -1.97
CA THR A 158 -23.18 -10.27 -2.83
C THR A 158 -21.68 -10.18 -3.02
N THR A 159 -20.98 -11.27 -2.72
CA THR A 159 -19.53 -11.41 -2.97
C THR A 159 -19.36 -12.27 -4.22
N SER A 160 -18.85 -11.69 -5.32
CA SER A 160 -18.44 -12.50 -6.48
C SER A 160 -16.98 -12.88 -6.35
N TYR A 161 -16.71 -14.18 -6.26
CA TYR A 161 -15.37 -14.73 -6.39
C TYR A 161 -15.13 -15.04 -7.88
N ARG A 162 -13.97 -14.62 -8.42
CA ARG A 162 -13.46 -15.08 -9.71
C ARG A 162 -12.23 -15.92 -9.44
#